data_AF-A0A415LY03-F1
#
_entry.id   AF-A0A415LY03-F1
#
_cell.length_a   1.000
_cell.length_b   1.000
_cell.length_c   1.000
_cell.angle_alpha   90.00
_cell.angle_beta   90.00
_cell.angle_gamma   90.00
#
_symmetry.space_group_name_H-M   'P 1'
#
loop_
_entity.id
_entity.type
_entity.pdbx_description
1 polymer ?
#
loop_
_entity_poly.entity_id
_entity_poly.type
_entity_poly.pdbx_seq_one_letter_code
_entity_poly.pdbx_strand_id
1 'polypeptide(L)'
;MENLKNLVLAASQKVEMNGVTDIKKLYPDSIVFDSIEEFEQHVIDRAVEYLADNYPDEEEYTSSNWMLATACDCEGDWLFLIDGNYYLMDYCDLDNSKVEDVQIEIWESNGETFANQLAEKLDKETQIDTSCYYQTANGEKMPSVTVCVINK
;
A
#
# COMPACT_ATOMS: atom_id res chain seq x y z
N MET A 1 6.49 3.86 -15.34
CA MET A 1 5.44 3.70 -14.30
C MET A 1 4.16 3.35 -15.01
N GLU A 2 3.66 2.16 -14.74
CA GLU A 2 2.25 1.89 -14.99
C GLU A 2 1.44 2.84 -14.11
N ASN A 3 0.32 3.35 -14.59
CA ASN A 3 -0.54 4.19 -13.75
C ASN A 3 -1.10 3.31 -12.62
N LEU A 4 -1.08 3.77 -11.36
CA LEU A 4 -1.58 3.02 -10.18
C LEU A 4 -2.96 2.39 -10.41
N LYS A 5 -3.86 3.07 -11.14
CA LYS A 5 -5.16 2.53 -11.57
C LYS A 5 -5.03 1.22 -12.34
N ASN A 6 -4.07 1.12 -13.27
CA ASN A 6 -3.86 -0.08 -14.08
C ASN A 6 -3.32 -1.24 -13.24
N LEU A 7 -2.43 -0.95 -12.30
CA LEU A 7 -1.93 -1.96 -11.35
C LEU A 7 -3.07 -2.49 -10.48
N VAL A 8 -3.90 -1.61 -9.93
CA VAL A 8 -5.10 -1.99 -9.17
C VAL A 8 -6.04 -2.84 -10.02
N LEU A 9 -6.32 -2.45 -11.27
CA LEU A 9 -7.15 -3.24 -12.17
C LEU A 9 -6.55 -4.61 -12.52
N ALA A 10 -5.22 -4.73 -12.58
CA ALA A 10 -4.53 -6.00 -12.84
C ALA A 10 -4.50 -6.91 -11.61
N ALA A 11 -4.44 -6.33 -10.41
CA ALA A 11 -4.46 -7.04 -9.13
C ALA A 11 -5.88 -7.39 -8.65
N SER A 12 -6.91 -6.76 -9.22
CA SER A 12 -8.29 -6.94 -8.81
C SER A 12 -9.09 -7.83 -9.77
N GLN A 13 -10.10 -8.49 -9.23
CA GLN A 13 -11.12 -9.20 -10.00
C GLN A 13 -12.35 -8.31 -10.16
N LYS A 14 -12.94 -8.28 -11.35
CA LYS A 14 -14.21 -7.58 -11.56
C LYS A 14 -15.33 -8.29 -10.80
N VAL A 15 -16.14 -7.53 -10.06
CA VAL A 15 -17.29 -8.08 -9.32
C VAL A 15 -18.54 -8.10 -10.21
N GLU A 16 -19.19 -9.26 -10.28
CA GLU A 16 -20.48 -9.42 -10.93
C GLU A 16 -21.63 -9.01 -9.99
N MET A 17 -22.39 -7.99 -10.40
CA MET A 17 -23.50 -7.46 -9.61
C MET A 17 -24.74 -8.37 -9.75
N ASN A 18 -24.99 -9.21 -8.73
CA ASN A 18 -26.10 -10.18 -8.70
C ASN A 18 -27.49 -9.55 -8.46
N GLY A 19 -27.75 -8.33 -8.97
CA GLY A 19 -29.00 -7.59 -8.75
C GLY A 19 -29.15 -6.97 -7.36
N VAL A 20 -28.18 -7.17 -6.47
CA VAL A 20 -28.05 -6.46 -5.18
C VAL A 20 -27.50 -5.07 -5.47
N THR A 21 -28.24 -4.01 -5.12
CA THR A 21 -27.85 -2.61 -5.41
C THR A 21 -26.81 -2.05 -4.44
N ASP A 22 -26.50 -2.77 -3.37
CA ASP A 22 -25.63 -2.35 -2.28
C ASP A 22 -24.49 -3.36 -2.13
N ILE A 23 -23.29 -2.98 -2.58
CA ILE A 23 -22.12 -3.86 -2.64
C ILE A 23 -21.67 -4.31 -1.24
N LYS A 24 -21.88 -3.48 -0.21
CA LYS A 24 -21.55 -3.82 1.18
C LYS A 24 -22.39 -4.97 1.73
N LYS A 25 -23.57 -5.26 1.15
CA LYS A 25 -24.33 -6.46 1.54
C LYS A 25 -23.69 -7.75 1.03
N LEU A 26 -22.95 -7.67 -0.06
CA LEU A 26 -22.22 -8.81 -0.62
C LEU A 26 -20.85 -8.95 0.07
N TYR A 27 -20.21 -7.83 0.41
CA TYR A 27 -18.88 -7.77 1.02
C TYR A 27 -18.90 -6.88 2.28
N PRO A 28 -19.49 -7.34 3.39
CA PRO A 28 -19.72 -6.52 4.58
C PRO A 28 -18.45 -6.01 5.24
N ASP A 29 -17.39 -6.81 5.18
CA ASP A 29 -16.12 -6.53 5.85
C ASP A 29 -15.14 -5.76 4.96
N SER A 30 -15.47 -5.56 3.69
CA SER A 30 -14.59 -4.86 2.76
C SER A 30 -14.49 -3.36 3.05
N ILE A 31 -13.40 -2.69 2.67
CA ILE A 31 -13.36 -1.23 2.51
C ILE A 31 -13.72 -0.90 1.06
N VAL A 32 -14.51 0.17 0.85
CA VAL A 32 -14.89 0.62 -0.50
C VAL A 32 -14.22 1.96 -0.74
N PHE A 33 -13.43 2.04 -1.81
CA PHE A 33 -12.75 3.25 -2.27
C PHE A 33 -13.46 3.79 -3.51
N ASP A 34 -13.81 5.08 -3.46
CA ASP A 34 -14.48 5.77 -4.57
C ASP A 34 -13.46 6.42 -5.54
N SER A 35 -12.19 6.51 -5.15
CA SER A 35 -11.10 6.97 -6.02
C SER A 35 -9.77 6.26 -5.71
N ILE A 36 -8.84 6.35 -6.66
CA ILE A 36 -7.49 5.78 -6.50
C ILE A 36 -6.68 6.59 -5.49
N GLU A 37 -6.89 7.91 -5.44
CA GLU A 37 -6.23 8.81 -4.50
C GLU A 37 -6.65 8.55 -3.05
N GLU A 38 -7.93 8.21 -2.81
CA GLU A 38 -8.43 7.82 -1.49
C GLU A 38 -7.74 6.52 -1.02
N PHE A 39 -7.66 5.53 -1.91
CA PHE A 39 -6.96 4.28 -1.63
C PHE A 39 -5.47 4.50 -1.35
N GLU A 40 -4.80 5.28 -2.19
CA GLU A 40 -3.38 5.60 -2.05
C GLU A 40 -3.08 6.23 -0.68
N GLN A 41 -3.87 7.23 -0.28
CA GLN A 41 -3.69 7.88 1.02
C GLN A 41 -3.99 6.93 2.19
N HIS A 42 -5.03 6.09 2.07
CA HIS A 42 -5.34 5.07 3.08
C HIS A 42 -4.17 4.12 3.31
N VAL A 43 -3.54 3.64 2.24
CA VAL A 43 -2.37 2.75 2.32
C VAL A 43 -1.19 3.47 2.99
N ILE A 44 -0.93 4.73 2.64
CA ILE A 44 0.14 5.54 3.25
C ILE A 44 -0.08 5.67 4.75
N ASP A 45 -1.27 6.12 5.17
CA ASP A 45 -1.59 6.40 6.56
C ASP A 45 -1.44 5.14 7.43
N ARG A 46 -1.95 4.00 6.96
CA ARG A 46 -1.85 2.72 7.67
C ARG A 46 -0.41 2.23 7.78
N ALA A 47 0.40 2.41 6.73
CA ALA A 47 1.81 2.01 6.74
C ALA A 47 2.62 2.84 7.73
N VAL A 48 2.40 4.16 7.76
CA VAL A 48 3.04 5.04 8.74
C VAL A 48 2.65 4.65 10.18
N GLU A 49 1.35 4.44 10.44
CA GLU A 49 0.86 4.02 11.76
C GLU A 49 1.51 2.70 12.21
N TYR A 50 1.47 1.68 11.36
CA TYR A 50 2.05 0.38 11.69
C TYR A 50 3.56 0.46 11.98
N LEU A 51 4.32 1.15 11.13
CA LEU A 51 5.76 1.29 11.29
C LEU A 51 6.10 2.05 12.58
N ALA A 52 5.38 3.14 12.88
CA ALA A 52 5.61 3.92 14.10
C ALA A 52 5.29 3.13 15.38
N ASP A 53 4.26 2.28 15.35
CA ASP A 53 3.84 1.51 16.52
C ASP A 53 4.74 0.28 16.78
N ASN A 54 5.27 -0.34 15.72
CA ASN A 54 5.99 -1.62 15.83
C ASN A 54 7.51 -1.48 15.78
N TYR A 55 8.02 -0.44 15.13
CA TYR A 55 9.44 -0.29 14.83
C TYR A 55 10.01 1.12 15.11
N PRO A 56 9.60 1.84 16.17
CA PRO A 56 9.90 3.28 16.34
C PRO A 56 11.39 3.65 16.41
N ASP A 57 12.26 2.66 16.68
CA ASP A 57 13.69 2.84 16.86
C ASP A 57 14.54 2.39 15.67
N GLU A 58 13.91 1.90 14.59
CA GLU A 58 14.65 1.53 13.38
C GLU A 58 15.33 2.76 12.74
N GLU A 59 16.56 2.56 12.29
CA GLU A 59 17.35 3.60 11.60
C GLU A 59 16.91 3.73 10.12
N GLU A 60 16.35 2.68 9.53
CA GLU A 60 15.98 2.63 8.11
C GLU A 60 14.66 1.89 7.89
N TYR A 61 13.75 2.50 7.14
CA TYR A 61 12.48 1.93 6.70
C TYR A 61 12.52 1.75 5.20
N THR A 62 12.36 0.50 4.75
CA THR A 62 12.29 0.15 3.33
C THR A 62 10.87 -0.21 2.95
N SER A 63 10.57 -0.28 1.65
CA SER A 63 9.29 -0.79 1.17
C SER A 63 8.94 -2.16 1.78
N SER A 64 9.93 -3.05 1.91
CA SER A 64 9.75 -4.37 2.52
C SER A 64 9.33 -4.33 3.99
N ASN A 65 9.61 -3.26 4.74
CA ASN A 65 9.27 -3.17 6.17
C ASN A 65 7.75 -3.03 6.41
N TRP A 66 7.01 -2.39 5.50
CA TRP A 66 5.56 -2.16 5.65
C TRP A 66 4.68 -3.06 4.77
N MET A 67 5.23 -3.59 3.66
CA MET A 67 4.53 -4.42 2.67
C MET A 67 3.83 -5.68 3.23
N LEU A 68 4.01 -6.01 4.52
CA LEU A 68 3.52 -7.23 5.14
C LEU A 68 2.39 -7.03 6.17
N ALA A 69 2.08 -5.81 6.60
CA ALA A 69 1.37 -5.66 7.88
C ALA A 69 0.18 -4.71 7.93
N THR A 70 -0.03 -3.85 6.93
CA THR A 70 -1.17 -2.92 6.95
C THR A 70 -2.49 -3.53 6.51
N ALA A 71 -2.44 -4.69 5.83
CA ALA A 71 -3.57 -5.16 5.07
C ALA A 71 -4.01 -6.60 5.39
N CYS A 72 -3.32 -7.28 6.32
CA CYS A 72 -3.77 -8.58 6.85
C CYS A 72 -4.47 -8.46 8.22
N ASP A 73 -4.32 -7.32 8.92
CA ASP A 73 -4.88 -7.15 10.26
C ASP A 73 -6.05 -6.15 10.24
N CYS A 74 -7.26 -6.70 10.21
CA CYS A 74 -8.56 -6.09 10.59
C CYS A 74 -9.46 -5.44 9.52
N GLU A 75 -9.03 -5.21 8.27
CA GLU A 75 -9.80 -4.35 7.33
C GLU A 75 -10.55 -5.07 6.20
N GLY A 76 -10.42 -6.39 6.07
CA GLY A 76 -11.09 -7.18 5.01
C GLY A 76 -10.59 -6.85 3.60
N ASP A 77 -11.31 -7.34 2.58
CA ASP A 77 -10.94 -7.12 1.17
C ASP A 77 -11.12 -5.65 0.75
N TRP A 78 -10.42 -5.23 -0.30
CA TRP A 78 -10.58 -3.88 -0.85
C TRP A 78 -11.45 -3.88 -2.10
N LEU A 79 -12.45 -3.01 -2.11
CA LEU A 79 -13.34 -2.79 -3.24
C LEU A 79 -13.13 -1.42 -3.85
N PHE A 80 -13.05 -1.36 -5.17
CA PHE A 80 -12.85 -0.11 -5.91
C PHE A 80 -14.04 0.17 -6.81
N LEU A 81 -14.59 1.38 -6.77
CA LEU A 81 -15.55 1.87 -7.75
C LEU A 81 -14.81 2.62 -8.85
N ILE A 82 -14.50 1.93 -9.95
CA ILE A 82 -13.71 2.48 -11.06
C ILE A 82 -14.56 2.49 -12.33
N ASP A 83 -14.73 3.68 -12.93
CA ASP A 83 -15.49 3.87 -14.17
C ASP A 83 -16.89 3.21 -14.11
N GLY A 84 -17.55 3.29 -12.95
CA GLY A 84 -18.88 2.73 -12.70
C GLY A 84 -18.94 1.21 -12.52
N ASN A 85 -17.80 0.52 -12.39
CA ASN A 85 -17.72 -0.91 -12.12
C ASN A 85 -17.01 -1.16 -10.78
N TYR A 86 -17.43 -2.22 -10.08
CA TYR A 86 -16.76 -2.67 -8.86
C TYR A 86 -15.65 -3.69 -9.17
N TYR A 87 -14.51 -3.51 -8.52
CA TYR A 87 -13.36 -4.40 -8.57
C TYR A 87 -12.97 -4.80 -7.15
N LEU A 88 -12.71 -6.08 -6.92
CA LEU A 88 -12.32 -6.65 -5.63
C LEU A 88 -10.85 -7.05 -5.69
N MET A 89 -10.03 -6.46 -4.84
CA MET A 89 -8.67 -6.89 -4.57
C MET A 89 -8.67 -7.67 -3.27
N ASP A 90 -8.53 -8.99 -3.39
CA ASP A 90 -8.25 -9.86 -2.26
C ASP A 90 -6.76 -9.69 -1.90
N TYR A 91 -6.51 -8.96 -0.81
CA TYR A 91 -5.16 -8.72 -0.31
C TYR A 91 -4.63 -9.93 0.47
N CYS A 92 -5.52 -10.69 1.12
CA CYS A 92 -5.14 -11.83 1.94
C CYS A 92 -4.78 -13.05 1.10
N ASP A 93 -5.10 -13.03 -0.20
CA ASP A 93 -4.65 -14.00 -1.17
C ASP A 93 -3.13 -13.89 -1.38
N LEU A 94 -2.38 -14.71 -0.65
CA LEU A 94 -0.92 -14.84 -0.75
C LEU A 94 -0.44 -15.26 -2.15
N ASP A 95 -1.33 -15.74 -3.03
CA ASP A 95 -1.00 -16.07 -4.42
C ASP A 95 -1.15 -14.86 -5.37
N ASN A 96 -1.72 -13.73 -4.90
CA ASN A 96 -1.89 -12.51 -5.67
C ASN A 96 -0.63 -11.64 -5.69
N SER A 97 0.38 -12.09 -6.44
CA SER A 97 1.64 -11.35 -6.63
C SER A 97 1.50 -9.92 -7.19
N LYS A 98 0.32 -9.53 -7.69
CA LYS A 98 0.07 -8.18 -8.22
C LYS A 98 -0.31 -7.15 -7.17
N VAL A 99 -0.77 -7.59 -6.01
CA VAL A 99 -1.01 -6.73 -4.86
C VAL A 99 0.29 -6.10 -4.37
N GLU A 100 1.38 -6.87 -4.41
CA GLU A 100 2.71 -6.40 -4.06
C GLU A 100 3.17 -5.25 -4.97
N ASP A 101 2.97 -5.40 -6.29
CA ASP A 101 3.30 -4.38 -7.29
C ASP A 101 2.57 -3.04 -7.01
N VAL A 102 1.29 -3.10 -6.61
CA VAL A 102 0.49 -1.90 -6.26
C VAL A 102 1.10 -1.17 -5.06
N GLN A 103 1.49 -1.91 -4.03
CA GLN A 103 2.06 -1.34 -2.81
C GLN A 103 3.42 -0.72 -3.05
N ILE A 104 4.30 -1.41 -3.77
CA ILE A 104 5.62 -0.91 -4.15
C ILE A 104 5.46 0.41 -4.92
N GLU A 105 4.56 0.48 -5.91
CA GLU A 105 4.33 1.71 -6.67
C GLU A 105 3.88 2.87 -5.77
N ILE A 106 2.99 2.63 -4.80
CA ILE A 106 2.55 3.65 -3.85
C ILE A 106 3.74 4.17 -3.02
N TRP A 107 4.58 3.27 -2.49
CA TRP A 107 5.74 3.68 -1.72
C TRP A 107 6.75 4.45 -2.54
N GLU A 108 7.11 3.94 -3.71
CA GLU A 108 8.09 4.58 -4.60
C GLU A 108 7.61 5.95 -5.08
N SER A 109 6.30 6.10 -5.33
CA SER A 109 5.71 7.37 -5.77
C SER A 109 5.55 8.40 -4.64
N ASN A 110 5.50 7.96 -3.37
CA ASN A 110 5.13 8.81 -2.23
C ASN A 110 6.21 8.88 -1.13
N GLY A 111 7.47 8.57 -1.44
CA GLY A 111 8.56 8.56 -0.46
C GLY A 111 8.66 9.82 0.41
N GLU A 112 8.41 11.00 -0.16
CA GLU A 112 8.38 12.27 0.60
C GLU A 112 7.24 12.35 1.59
N THR A 113 6.03 11.94 1.19
CA THR A 113 4.87 11.87 2.08
C THR A 113 5.13 10.90 3.23
N PHE A 114 5.67 9.72 2.94
CA PHE A 114 6.05 8.72 3.94
C PHE A 114 7.06 9.27 4.96
N ALA A 115 8.15 9.86 4.47
CA ALA A 115 9.19 10.42 5.33
C ALA A 115 8.63 11.51 6.26
N ASN A 116 7.88 12.46 5.71
CA ASN A 116 7.31 13.57 6.48
C ASN A 116 6.34 13.09 7.57
N GLN A 117 5.45 12.15 7.26
CA GLN A 117 4.51 11.64 8.24
C GLN A 117 5.19 10.78 9.32
N LEU A 118 6.18 9.95 8.97
CA LEU A 118 6.96 9.18 9.93
C LEU A 118 7.75 10.09 10.88
N ALA A 119 8.40 11.14 10.34
CA ALA A 119 9.09 12.15 11.13
C ALA A 119 8.18 12.78 12.19
N GLU A 120 6.96 13.16 11.79
CA GLU A 120 5.96 13.72 12.69
C GLU A 120 5.53 12.72 13.77
N LYS A 121 5.22 11.48 13.38
CA LYS A 121 4.74 10.44 14.31
C LYS A 121 5.79 10.02 15.33
N LEU A 122 7.05 9.95 14.91
CA LEU A 122 8.17 9.54 15.76
C LEU A 122 8.82 10.70 16.53
N ASP A 123 8.48 11.95 16.22
CA ASP A 123 9.19 13.16 16.68
C ASP A 123 10.70 13.09 16.38
N LYS A 124 11.04 12.65 15.16
CA LYS A 124 12.42 12.46 14.67
C LYS A 124 12.60 13.12 13.31
N GLU A 125 13.86 13.33 12.91
CA GLU A 125 14.17 13.78 11.56
C GLU A 125 14.26 12.58 10.61
N THR A 126 13.83 12.74 9.37
CA THR A 126 13.92 11.71 8.33
C THR A 126 14.62 12.23 7.09
N GLN A 127 15.33 11.36 6.40
CA GLN A 127 15.90 11.59 5.08
C GLN A 127 15.45 10.48 4.12
N ILE A 128 15.27 10.82 2.85
CA ILE A 128 15.03 9.83 1.79
C ILE A 128 16.35 9.48 1.13
N ASP A 129 16.62 8.19 1.03
CA ASP A 129 17.70 7.62 0.23
C ASP A 129 17.12 6.80 -0.92
N THR A 130 17.43 7.20 -2.16
CA THR A 130 17.05 6.50 -3.39
C THR A 130 18.23 5.79 -4.05
N SER A 131 19.37 5.69 -3.37
CA SER A 131 20.56 5.00 -3.84
C SER A 131 20.54 3.50 -3.53
N CYS A 132 19.56 3.05 -2.76
CA CYS A 132 19.30 1.66 -2.42
C CYS A 132 18.58 0.91 -3.55
N TYR A 133 18.74 -0.42 -3.55
CA TYR A 133 18.07 -1.31 -4.49
C TYR A 133 17.67 -2.60 -3.77
N TYR A 134 16.48 -3.13 -4.05
CA TYR A 134 16.11 -4.49 -3.67
C TYR A 134 16.37 -5.45 -4.85
N GLN A 135 16.56 -6.73 -4.54
CA GLN A 135 16.75 -7.77 -5.54
C GLN A 135 15.50 -8.64 -5.62
N THR A 136 14.85 -8.68 -6.78
CA THR A 136 13.65 -9.49 -7.01
C THR A 136 13.98 -10.98 -7.01
N ALA A 137 12.96 -11.84 -6.95
CA ALA A 137 13.12 -13.30 -7.00
C ALA A 137 13.81 -13.81 -8.29
N ASN A 138 13.80 -13.02 -9.37
CA ASN A 138 14.48 -13.35 -10.63
C ASN A 138 15.93 -12.79 -10.71
N GLY A 139 16.38 -12.09 -9.66
CA GLY A 139 17.73 -11.53 -9.55
C GLY A 139 17.90 -10.10 -10.08
N GLU A 140 16.84 -9.47 -10.57
CA GLU A 140 16.85 -8.08 -11.04
C GLU A 140 16.98 -7.08 -9.88
N LYS A 141 17.80 -6.03 -10.07
CA LYS A 141 17.94 -4.94 -9.10
C LYS A 141 16.92 -3.86 -9.43
N MET A 142 15.95 -3.70 -8.55
CA MET A 142 14.94 -2.65 -8.63
C MET A 142 15.36 -1.51 -7.70
N PRO A 143 15.31 -0.23 -8.13
CA PRO A 143 15.51 0.90 -7.24
C PRO A 143 14.59 0.78 -6.03
N SER A 144 15.06 1.14 -4.84
CA SER A 144 14.21 1.22 -3.65
C SER A 144 14.24 2.62 -3.08
N VAL A 145 13.09 3.13 -2.71
CA VAL A 145 13.01 4.28 -1.82
C VAL A 145 13.20 3.78 -0.40
N THR A 146 14.18 4.32 0.30
CA THR A 146 14.43 4.07 1.72
C THR A 146 14.21 5.37 2.49
N VAL A 147 13.50 5.30 3.61
CA VAL A 147 13.35 6.41 4.56
C VAL A 147 14.27 6.13 5.74
N CYS A 148 15.31 6.93 5.89
CA CYS A 148 16.26 6.86 7.01
C CYS A 148 15.79 7.78 8.14
N VAL A 149 15.69 7.26 9.36
CA VAL A 149 15.40 8.05 10.56
C VAL A 149 16.70 8.46 11.22
N ILE A 150 16.85 9.76 11.50
CA ILE A 150 18.04 10.35 12.08
C ILE A 150 17.79 10.60 13.57
N ASN A 151 18.45 9.81 14.41
CA ASN A 151 18.47 10.04 15.86
C ASN A 151 19.41 11.23 16.16
N LYS A 152 18.89 12.23 16.88
CA LYS A 152 19.65 13.42 17.31
C LYS A 152 20.65 13.11 18.42
#